data_AF-A0AAU7BSS9-F1
#
_entry.id   AF-A0AAU7BSS9-F1
#
_cell.length_a   1.000
_cell.length_b   1.000
_cell.length_c   1.000
_cell.angle_alpha   90.00
_cell.angle_beta   90.00
_cell.angle_gamma   90.00
#
_symmetry.space_group_name_H-M   'P 1'
#
loop_
_entity.id
_entity.type
_entity.pdbx_description
1 polymer ?
#
loop_
_entity_poly.entity_id
_entity_poly.type
_entity_poly.pdbx_seq_one_letter_code
_entity_poly.pdbx_strand_id
1 'polypeptide(L)'
;MKTILISISFITLNTLSVFSQQLPPPPPKPPIMGNNTSGYYSKNTSIGIHDNQKSNVSISISSTDAFYKLKAKFPKDRTLEIKDVLMSEMGSNNLVSKKNQDIWSVKSNGDDIYEINLRNGNISMYIDKEVASSALVEKFGDIGLIIKSFISGNDDDNSEMREADRLQREAEHMKRNAEHMQREADRLAISNRNHDATRYSNQAKEYQEKANLMEEEAKHKGGVSSIIRKLLNDNKTYFNDNNTFPNWKWPAFQKELLTYSSKNNIIRNDTEINLYTDESGIYINGGKLNNSQESHITGLFKAHDLEFENFSFNKEKQHIVVIDGSHLDIEKLIDSMVEKGLLSSKTKNTKIEINGTSVIKDGKSLSSYNVEIYNDLLHQHNVIPAPGKTIEILKSKIYKVGYDVGEKSFIGTWFHNN
;
A
#
# COMPACT_ATOMS: atom_id res chain seq x y z
N MET A 1 31.59 31.70 65.77
CA MET A 1 31.11 30.42 66.33
C MET A 1 29.63 30.26 65.96
N LYS A 2 29.14 29.01 65.96
CA LYS A 2 27.92 28.50 65.32
C LYS A 2 26.58 29.02 65.88
N THR A 3 25.58 29.07 64.99
CA THR A 3 24.10 28.81 65.12
C THR A 3 23.23 29.53 66.17
N ILE A 4 22.03 30.00 65.75
CA ILE A 4 20.70 29.40 66.01
C ILE A 4 19.56 30.19 65.29
N LEU A 5 18.55 29.46 64.81
CA LEU A 5 17.29 29.83 64.15
C LEU A 5 16.16 30.21 65.15
N ILE A 6 15.10 30.91 64.68
CA ILE A 6 13.64 30.76 64.97
C ILE A 6 12.92 31.92 64.22
N SER A 7 12.22 31.68 63.10
CA SER A 7 10.81 31.27 62.90
C SER A 7 9.77 32.30 63.40
N ILE A 8 9.12 33.01 62.46
CA ILE A 8 7.98 33.91 62.70
C ILE A 8 6.85 33.53 61.73
N SER A 9 5.66 33.31 62.31
CA SER A 9 4.39 33.00 61.66
C SER A 9 3.76 34.22 60.99
N PHE A 10 3.07 34.01 59.87
CA PHE A 10 2.17 34.98 59.26
C PHE A 10 0.79 34.38 58.94
N ILE A 11 -0.19 34.81 59.72
CA ILE A 11 -1.52 35.35 59.38
C ILE A 11 -2.12 34.92 58.03
N THR A 12 -3.28 34.26 58.07
CA THR A 12 -4.39 34.51 57.14
C THR A 12 -5.74 34.49 57.86
N LEU A 13 -6.57 35.49 57.51
CA LEU A 13 -7.89 35.79 58.05
C LEU A 13 -9.00 35.11 57.22
N ASN A 14 -10.07 34.77 57.95
CA ASN A 14 -11.44 34.40 57.59
C ASN A 14 -12.01 34.94 56.25
N THR A 15 -12.88 34.17 55.59
CA THR A 15 -14.36 34.34 55.72
C THR A 15 -15.18 33.35 54.86
N LEU A 16 -16.22 32.83 55.53
CA LEU A 16 -17.60 32.57 55.09
C LEU A 16 -17.93 31.50 54.03
N SER A 17 -18.71 30.55 54.53
CA SER A 17 -19.44 29.47 53.91
C SER A 17 -20.73 29.96 53.21
N VAL A 18 -20.92 29.48 51.98
CA VAL A 18 -22.23 29.36 51.33
C VAL A 18 -22.40 27.90 50.96
N PHE A 19 -23.51 27.30 51.40
CA PHE A 19 -23.94 25.97 50.97
C PHE A 19 -24.26 25.98 49.48
N SER A 20 -23.46 25.27 48.67
CA SER A 20 -23.91 24.75 47.38
C SER A 20 -24.24 23.26 47.55
N GLN A 21 -25.46 22.88 47.17
CA GLN A 21 -25.84 21.49 47.01
C GLN A 21 -24.93 20.90 45.92
N GLN A 22 -24.15 19.86 46.26
CA GLN A 22 -23.50 19.02 45.27
C GLN A 22 -24.61 18.41 44.40
N LEU A 23 -24.66 18.81 43.12
CA LEU A 23 -25.34 18.04 42.11
C LEU A 23 -24.78 16.60 42.14
N PRO A 24 -25.62 15.56 42.08
CA PRO A 24 -25.14 14.19 41.98
C PRO A 24 -24.17 14.08 40.81
N PRO A 25 -23.10 13.25 40.91
CA PRO A 25 -22.19 13.04 39.80
C PRO A 25 -23.03 12.62 38.58
N PRO A 26 -22.78 13.23 37.40
CA PRO A 26 -23.50 12.84 36.20
C PRO A 26 -23.32 11.32 36.00
N PRO A 27 -24.38 10.60 35.60
CA PRO A 27 -24.28 9.18 35.30
C PRO A 27 -23.13 8.97 34.32
N PRO A 28 -22.37 7.86 34.43
CA PRO A 28 -21.28 7.57 33.53
C PRO A 28 -21.77 7.76 32.09
N LYS A 29 -21.04 8.58 31.33
CA LYS A 29 -21.35 8.82 29.91
C LYS A 29 -21.57 7.46 29.26
N PRO A 30 -22.70 7.22 28.56
CA PRO A 30 -22.84 6.02 27.76
C PRO A 30 -21.64 5.92 26.81
N PRO A 31 -21.08 4.73 26.60
CA PRO A 31 -19.92 4.56 25.74
C PRO A 31 -20.17 5.27 24.42
N ILE A 32 -19.26 6.18 24.07
CA ILE A 32 -19.26 6.86 22.78
C ILE A 32 -19.26 5.74 21.75
N MET A 33 -20.35 5.64 21.00
CA MET A 33 -20.48 4.74 19.87
C MET A 33 -19.50 5.24 18.80
N GLY A 34 -18.25 4.82 18.92
CA GLY A 34 -17.28 4.93 17.84
C GLY A 34 -17.84 4.15 16.67
N ASN A 35 -17.81 4.76 15.49
CA ASN A 35 -18.08 4.07 14.24
C ASN A 35 -17.00 2.99 14.06
N ASN A 36 -17.23 1.84 14.66
CA ASN A 36 -16.37 0.67 14.57
C ASN A 36 -16.62 0.01 13.22
N THR A 37 -15.71 0.24 12.28
CA THR A 37 -15.62 -0.55 11.05
C THR A 37 -15.04 -1.93 11.41
N SER A 38 -15.79 -2.75 12.16
CA SER A 38 -15.44 -4.14 12.41
C SER A 38 -15.70 -4.95 11.13
N GLY A 39 -14.64 -5.24 10.37
CA GLY A 39 -14.72 -6.08 9.18
C GLY A 39 -14.90 -7.55 9.56
N TYR A 40 -16.14 -8.04 9.58
CA TYR A 40 -16.44 -9.46 9.66
C TYR A 40 -16.57 -10.01 8.23
N TYR A 41 -15.62 -10.84 7.79
CA TYR A 41 -15.66 -11.46 6.46
C TYR A 41 -15.64 -12.98 6.60
N SER A 42 -16.78 -13.61 6.33
CA SER A 42 -16.94 -15.07 6.30
C SER A 42 -17.35 -15.49 4.89
N LYS A 43 -16.56 -16.37 4.26
CA LYS A 43 -16.85 -16.93 2.92
C LYS A 43 -16.75 -18.45 3.00
N ASN A 44 -17.85 -19.12 2.67
CA ASN A 44 -17.91 -20.56 2.44
C ASN A 44 -18.01 -20.79 0.94
N THR A 45 -17.09 -21.57 0.36
CA THR A 45 -17.10 -21.92 -1.07
C THR A 45 -16.86 -23.40 -1.22
N SER A 46 -17.76 -24.08 -1.94
CA SER A 46 -17.55 -25.46 -2.38
C SER A 46 -16.82 -25.43 -3.73
N ILE A 47 -15.58 -25.91 -3.77
CA ILE A 47 -14.81 -26.05 -5.01
C ILE A 47 -15.11 -27.43 -5.59
N GLY A 48 -15.68 -27.47 -6.78
CA GLY A 48 -15.90 -28.71 -7.54
C GLY A 48 -14.65 -29.03 -8.35
N ILE A 49 -13.77 -29.90 -7.83
CA ILE A 49 -12.69 -30.48 -8.62
C ILE A 49 -13.32 -31.63 -9.43
N HIS A 50 -13.09 -31.66 -10.74
CA HIS A 50 -13.45 -32.78 -11.62
C HIS A 50 -12.63 -34.02 -11.21
N ASP A 51 -13.10 -34.70 -10.17
CA ASP A 51 -12.93 -36.12 -9.84
C ASP A 51 -13.47 -36.35 -8.42
N ASN A 52 -14.77 -36.67 -8.31
CA ASN A 52 -15.48 -37.32 -7.20
C ASN A 52 -15.14 -37.00 -5.70
N GLN A 53 -14.41 -35.94 -5.37
CA GLN A 53 -14.17 -35.51 -3.99
C GLN A 53 -14.48 -34.02 -3.84
N LYS A 54 -15.71 -33.74 -3.40
CA LYS A 54 -16.18 -32.42 -3.01
C LYS A 54 -15.43 -31.99 -1.72
N SER A 55 -14.35 -31.24 -1.85
CA SER A 55 -13.63 -30.69 -0.70
C SER A 55 -14.22 -29.34 -0.30
N ASN A 56 -14.67 -29.22 0.95
CA ASN A 56 -15.28 -28.00 1.45
C ASN A 56 -14.20 -27.04 1.94
N VAL A 57 -14.07 -25.89 1.28
CA VAL A 57 -13.23 -24.78 1.72
C VAL A 57 -14.06 -23.83 2.58
N SER A 58 -13.54 -23.47 3.75
CA SER A 58 -14.16 -22.45 4.61
C SER A 58 -13.09 -21.52 5.14
N ILE A 59 -13.29 -20.20 5.03
CA ILE A 59 -12.38 -19.18 5.56
C ILE A 59 -13.19 -18.16 6.36
N SER A 60 -12.72 -17.88 7.57
CA SER A 60 -13.25 -16.84 8.44
C SER A 60 -12.11 -15.94 8.87
N ILE A 61 -12.22 -14.65 8.59
CA ILE A 61 -11.28 -13.63 9.06
C ILE A 61 -12.08 -12.60 9.88
N SER A 62 -11.61 -12.33 11.09
CA SER A 62 -12.17 -11.34 12.00
C SER A 62 -11.05 -10.44 12.49
N SER A 63 -11.24 -9.13 12.32
CA SER A 63 -10.31 -8.11 12.78
C SER A 63 -11.12 -7.06 13.56
N THR A 64 -10.85 -6.96 14.87
CA THR A 64 -11.43 -5.96 15.77
C THR A 64 -10.31 -5.06 16.31
N ASP A 65 -10.63 -4.09 17.17
CA ASP A 65 -9.60 -3.28 17.81
C ASP A 65 -8.73 -4.09 18.77
N ALA A 66 -9.29 -5.14 19.38
CA ALA A 66 -8.60 -5.97 20.35
C ALA A 66 -7.83 -7.16 19.75
N PHE A 67 -8.25 -7.69 18.59
CA PHE A 67 -7.60 -8.90 18.05
C PHE A 67 -7.69 -9.01 16.53
N TYR A 68 -6.82 -9.86 15.97
CA TYR A 68 -6.98 -10.42 14.64
C TYR A 68 -7.05 -11.94 14.72
N LYS A 69 -7.96 -12.54 13.96
CA LYS A 69 -8.22 -13.97 13.97
C LYS A 69 -8.55 -14.48 12.58
N LEU A 70 -7.82 -15.51 12.14
CA LEU A 70 -8.11 -16.26 10.92
C LEU A 70 -8.36 -17.72 11.27
N LYS A 71 -9.41 -18.31 10.71
CA LYS A 71 -9.65 -19.76 10.76
C LYS A 71 -10.02 -20.25 9.38
N ALA A 72 -9.37 -21.32 8.94
CA ALA A 72 -9.71 -21.91 7.67
C ALA A 72 -9.57 -23.44 7.63
N LYS A 73 -10.37 -24.05 6.75
CA LYS A 73 -10.32 -25.45 6.35
C LYS A 73 -10.09 -25.53 4.86
N PHE A 74 -9.22 -26.43 4.44
CA PHE A 74 -8.73 -26.50 3.07
C PHE A 74 -8.26 -27.92 2.69
N PRO A 75 -8.13 -28.21 1.38
CA PRO A 75 -7.57 -29.47 0.88
C PRO A 75 -6.16 -29.75 1.44
N LYS A 76 -5.88 -31.00 1.85
CA LYS A 76 -4.65 -31.33 2.61
C LYS A 76 -3.36 -31.06 1.83
N ASP A 77 -3.40 -31.16 0.51
CA ASP A 77 -2.32 -30.81 -0.43
C ASP A 77 -1.82 -29.37 -0.28
N ARG A 78 -2.68 -28.42 0.13
CA ARG A 78 -2.29 -27.02 0.38
C ARG A 78 -1.55 -26.78 1.69
N THR A 79 -1.42 -27.81 2.54
CA THR A 79 -0.78 -27.66 3.86
C THR A 79 0.71 -27.31 3.73
N LEU A 80 1.40 -27.88 2.75
CA LEU A 80 2.82 -27.61 2.53
C LEU A 80 3.04 -26.16 2.08
N GLU A 81 2.27 -25.68 1.10
CA GLU A 81 2.33 -24.27 0.64
C GLU A 81 2.09 -23.28 1.78
N ILE A 82 1.09 -23.55 2.62
CA ILE A 82 0.79 -22.70 3.80
C ILE A 82 1.90 -22.78 4.83
N LYS A 83 2.52 -23.95 5.03
CA LYS A 83 3.66 -24.11 5.93
C LYS A 83 4.85 -23.28 5.46
N ASP A 84 5.16 -23.32 4.17
CA ASP A 84 6.27 -22.59 3.59
C ASP A 84 6.11 -21.08 3.78
N VAL A 85 4.90 -20.56 3.58
CA VAL A 85 4.56 -19.15 3.88
C VAL A 85 4.76 -18.82 5.37
N LEU A 86 4.24 -19.64 6.27
CA LEU A 86 4.43 -19.39 7.70
C LEU A 86 5.91 -19.45 8.09
N MET A 87 6.67 -20.35 7.47
CA MET A 87 8.09 -20.46 7.70
C MET A 87 8.88 -19.27 7.18
N SER A 88 8.56 -18.75 5.99
CA SER A 88 9.22 -17.55 5.45
C SER A 88 8.89 -16.32 6.30
N GLU A 89 7.66 -16.20 6.77
CA GLU A 89 7.15 -15.00 7.44
C GLU A 89 7.48 -14.93 8.93
N MET A 90 7.40 -16.07 9.61
CA MET A 90 7.58 -16.18 11.06
C MET A 90 8.93 -16.79 11.43
N GLY A 91 9.62 -17.43 10.49
CA GLY A 91 10.83 -18.21 10.76
C GLY A 91 10.55 -19.44 11.61
N SER A 92 11.64 -20.07 12.08
CA SER A 92 11.58 -21.20 13.02
C SER A 92 11.51 -20.76 14.49
N ASN A 93 11.59 -19.45 14.73
CA ASN A 93 11.50 -18.90 16.07
C ASN A 93 10.09 -19.13 16.63
N ASN A 94 10.02 -19.67 17.84
CA ASN A 94 8.77 -19.98 18.54
C ASN A 94 7.90 -21.05 17.86
N LEU A 95 8.48 -21.81 16.91
CA LEU A 95 7.85 -22.97 16.30
C LEU A 95 8.03 -24.22 17.15
N VAL A 96 6.95 -24.95 17.38
CA VAL A 96 6.91 -26.30 17.92
C VAL A 96 6.24 -27.23 16.92
N SER A 97 7.03 -28.10 16.29
CA SER A 97 6.53 -29.15 15.40
C SER A 97 6.19 -30.41 16.17
N LYS A 98 4.96 -30.91 15.97
CA LYS A 98 4.46 -32.21 16.41
C LYS A 98 4.08 -33.02 15.17
N LYS A 99 3.92 -34.34 15.33
CA LYS A 99 3.78 -35.32 14.22
C LYS A 99 2.85 -34.90 13.06
N ASN A 100 1.80 -34.11 13.29
CA ASN A 100 0.87 -33.60 12.27
C ASN A 100 0.46 -32.13 12.50
N GLN A 101 1.27 -31.35 13.22
CA GLN A 101 0.89 -30.02 13.66
C GLN A 101 2.13 -29.15 13.85
N ASP A 102 2.11 -27.96 13.26
CA ASP A 102 3.10 -26.92 13.49
C ASP A 102 2.44 -25.77 14.26
N ILE A 103 3.04 -25.38 15.38
CA ILE A 103 2.51 -24.33 16.26
C ILE A 103 3.55 -23.24 16.42
N TRP A 104 3.24 -22.02 15.99
CA TRP A 104 4.01 -20.82 16.35
C TRP A 104 3.28 -20.11 17.49
N SER A 105 3.94 -19.88 18.62
CA SER A 105 3.28 -19.21 19.75
C SER A 105 4.24 -18.41 20.60
N VAL A 106 3.87 -17.20 20.98
CA VAL A 106 4.60 -16.38 21.95
C VAL A 106 3.67 -15.99 23.08
N LYS A 107 4.15 -16.17 24.31
CA LYS A 107 3.45 -15.82 25.55
C LYS A 107 4.14 -14.67 26.26
N SER A 108 3.34 -13.81 26.89
CA SER A 108 3.81 -12.80 27.84
C SER A 108 2.88 -12.78 29.05
N ASN A 109 3.45 -12.84 30.26
CA ASN A 109 2.68 -12.90 31.52
C ASN A 109 1.64 -14.03 31.62
N GLY A 110 1.81 -15.11 30.86
CA GLY A 110 0.88 -16.24 30.82
C GLY A 110 -0.16 -16.17 29.72
N ASP A 111 -0.36 -15.00 29.11
CA ASP A 111 -1.28 -14.78 28.00
C ASP A 111 -0.57 -14.93 26.64
N ASP A 112 -1.29 -15.47 25.66
CA ASP A 112 -0.79 -15.62 24.29
C ASP A 112 -0.81 -14.26 23.57
N ILE A 113 0.37 -13.72 23.25
CA ILE A 113 0.49 -12.56 22.34
C ILE A 113 -0.02 -12.99 20.96
N TYR A 114 0.42 -14.16 20.50
CA TYR A 114 -0.10 -14.78 19.29
C TYR A 114 0.01 -16.30 19.32
N GLU A 115 -0.87 -16.95 18.55
CA GLU A 115 -0.81 -18.38 18.23
C GLU A 115 -1.15 -18.60 16.75
N ILE A 116 -0.31 -19.35 16.05
CA ILE A 116 -0.59 -19.91 14.73
C ILE A 116 -0.51 -21.42 14.83
N ASN A 117 -1.58 -22.09 14.42
CA ASN A 117 -1.75 -23.52 14.54
C ASN A 117 -2.09 -24.09 13.16
N LEU A 118 -1.10 -24.71 12.53
CA LEU A 118 -1.23 -25.36 11.23
C LEU A 118 -1.32 -26.87 11.43
N ARG A 119 -2.36 -27.47 10.85
CA ARG A 119 -2.58 -28.92 10.77
C ARG A 119 -2.90 -29.29 9.33
N ASN A 120 -2.82 -30.57 9.01
CA ASN A 120 -3.21 -31.06 7.69
C ASN A 120 -4.67 -30.65 7.34
N GLY A 121 -4.81 -29.72 6.39
CA GLY A 121 -6.09 -29.18 5.93
C GLY A 121 -6.77 -28.16 6.86
N ASN A 122 -6.07 -27.63 7.87
CA ASN A 122 -6.65 -26.66 8.80
C ASN A 122 -5.61 -25.65 9.30
N ILE A 123 -6.01 -24.39 9.41
CA ILE A 123 -5.20 -23.34 10.03
C ILE A 123 -6.05 -22.48 10.96
N SER A 124 -5.47 -22.12 12.10
CA SER A 124 -6.00 -21.12 13.02
C SER A 124 -4.89 -20.14 13.38
N MET A 125 -5.13 -18.85 13.20
CA MET A 125 -4.24 -17.77 13.61
C MET A 125 -5.00 -16.85 14.56
N TYR A 126 -4.31 -16.39 15.60
CA TYR A 126 -4.78 -15.42 16.55
C TYR A 126 -3.64 -14.50 16.97
N ILE A 127 -3.92 -13.21 17.09
CA ILE A 127 -3.02 -12.22 17.68
C ILE A 127 -3.84 -11.21 18.49
N ASP A 128 -3.33 -10.91 19.69
CA ASP A 128 -3.86 -9.88 20.57
C ASP A 128 -3.25 -8.52 20.20
N LYS A 129 -4.07 -7.58 19.75
CA LYS A 129 -3.62 -6.26 19.30
C LYS A 129 -3.37 -5.28 20.44
N GLU A 130 -3.89 -5.56 21.64
CA GLU A 130 -3.66 -4.71 22.81
C GLU A 130 -2.24 -4.91 23.35
N VAL A 131 -1.68 -6.10 23.16
CA VAL A 131 -0.34 -6.48 23.63
C VAL A 131 0.70 -6.53 22.50
N ALA A 132 0.30 -6.91 21.28
CA ALA A 132 1.24 -7.00 20.16
C ALA A 132 1.66 -5.63 19.62
N SER A 133 2.88 -5.57 19.07
CA SER A 133 3.31 -4.38 18.34
C SER A 133 2.51 -4.19 17.05
N SER A 134 2.29 -2.94 16.65
CA SER A 134 1.57 -2.61 15.41
C SER A 134 2.16 -3.31 14.17
N ALA A 135 3.48 -3.41 14.08
CA ALA A 135 4.18 -4.09 12.99
C ALA A 135 3.88 -5.60 12.95
N LEU A 136 3.74 -6.26 14.10
CA LEU A 136 3.37 -7.68 14.16
C LEU A 136 1.90 -7.89 13.78
N VAL A 137 1.02 -6.97 14.20
CA VAL A 137 -0.40 -6.98 13.81
C VAL A 137 -0.58 -6.83 12.30
N GLU A 138 0.15 -5.90 11.68
CA GLU A 138 0.16 -5.71 10.22
C GLU A 138 0.64 -6.97 9.50
N LYS A 139 1.76 -7.55 9.95
CA LYS A 139 2.28 -8.83 9.44
C LYS A 139 1.24 -9.97 9.53
N PHE A 140 0.49 -10.09 10.63
CA PHE A 140 -0.57 -11.09 10.75
C PHE A 140 -1.72 -10.86 9.76
N GLY A 141 -2.05 -9.60 9.52
CA GLY A 141 -3.00 -9.20 8.47
C GLY A 141 -2.54 -9.67 7.10
N ASP A 142 -1.28 -9.37 6.75
CA ASP A 142 -0.66 -9.76 5.48
C ASP A 142 -0.66 -11.28 5.31
N ILE A 143 -0.09 -12.03 6.27
CA ILE A 143 -0.05 -13.50 6.28
C ILE A 143 -1.44 -14.08 6.05
N GLY A 144 -2.46 -13.55 6.73
CA GLY A 144 -3.80 -14.08 6.57
C GLY A 144 -4.44 -13.81 5.22
N LEU A 145 -4.08 -12.71 4.54
CA LEU A 145 -4.45 -12.47 3.15
C LEU A 145 -3.73 -13.46 2.21
N ILE A 146 -2.45 -13.76 2.46
CA ILE A 146 -1.69 -14.78 1.72
C ILE A 146 -2.40 -16.12 1.81
N ILE A 147 -2.67 -16.58 3.02
CA ILE A 147 -3.30 -17.87 3.30
C ILE A 147 -4.70 -17.92 2.70
N LYS A 148 -5.47 -16.83 2.78
CA LYS A 148 -6.78 -16.75 2.14
C LYS A 148 -6.69 -17.00 0.64
N SER A 149 -5.67 -16.44 -0.03
CA SER A 149 -5.43 -16.65 -1.47
C SER A 149 -5.15 -18.12 -1.79
N PHE A 150 -4.24 -18.77 -1.04
CA PHE A 150 -3.94 -20.20 -1.21
C PHE A 150 -5.17 -21.09 -1.03
N ILE A 151 -6.00 -20.78 -0.03
CA ILE A 151 -7.14 -21.62 0.33
C ILE A 151 -8.33 -21.41 -0.60
N SER A 152 -8.60 -20.16 -1.03
CA SER A 152 -9.82 -19.84 -1.78
C SER A 152 -9.82 -20.44 -3.18
N GLY A 153 -8.69 -20.94 -3.68
CA GLY A 153 -8.62 -21.74 -4.90
C GLY A 153 -9.35 -21.13 -6.09
N ASN A 154 -9.26 -19.80 -6.29
CA ASN A 154 -9.73 -19.18 -7.52
C ASN A 154 -8.84 -19.68 -8.68
N ASP A 155 -9.27 -20.80 -9.27
CA ASP A 155 -8.88 -21.52 -10.49
C ASP A 155 -7.39 -21.54 -10.90
N ASP A 156 -6.92 -22.70 -11.37
CA ASP A 156 -5.53 -23.00 -11.73
C ASP A 156 -4.91 -22.08 -12.81
N ASP A 157 -5.69 -21.17 -13.40
CA ASP A 157 -5.22 -20.16 -14.37
C ASP A 157 -4.57 -18.93 -13.73
N ASN A 158 -4.56 -18.79 -12.40
CA ASN A 158 -3.98 -17.65 -11.69
C ASN A 158 -2.72 -18.00 -10.89
N SER A 159 -2.06 -19.12 -11.22
CA SER A 159 -0.80 -19.54 -10.59
C SER A 159 0.29 -18.47 -10.72
N GLU A 160 0.41 -17.84 -11.89
CA GLU A 160 1.35 -16.75 -12.14
C GLU A 160 1.04 -15.52 -11.29
N MET A 161 -0.22 -15.10 -11.19
CA MET A 161 -0.60 -13.96 -10.36
C MET A 161 -0.44 -14.24 -8.85
N ARG A 162 -0.62 -15.50 -8.42
CA ARG A 162 -0.31 -15.92 -7.03
C ARG A 162 1.18 -15.93 -6.76
N GLU A 163 1.98 -16.38 -7.72
CA GLU A 163 3.43 -16.31 -7.64
C GLU A 163 3.91 -14.86 -7.64
N ALA A 164 3.32 -14.00 -8.47
CA ALA A 164 3.55 -12.57 -8.49
C ALA A 164 3.28 -11.95 -7.12
N ASP A 165 2.14 -12.30 -6.52
CA ASP A 165 1.79 -11.88 -5.17
C ASP A 165 2.79 -12.33 -4.11
N ARG A 166 3.30 -13.56 -4.23
CA ARG A 166 4.32 -14.10 -3.33
C ARG A 166 5.63 -13.32 -3.49
N LEU A 167 6.12 -13.18 -4.72
CA LEU A 167 7.34 -12.46 -5.07
C LEU A 167 7.26 -10.99 -4.62
N GLN A 168 6.12 -10.33 -4.84
CA GLN A 168 5.88 -8.96 -4.41
C GLN A 168 5.98 -8.80 -2.90
N ARG A 169 5.36 -9.71 -2.14
CA ARG A 169 5.45 -9.67 -0.67
C ARG A 169 6.86 -9.96 -0.20
N GLU A 170 7.51 -10.99 -0.76
CA GLU A 170 8.89 -11.33 -0.43
C GLU A 170 9.84 -10.16 -0.70
N ALA A 171 9.67 -9.47 -1.83
CA ALA A 171 10.37 -8.23 -2.14
C ALA A 171 10.14 -7.16 -1.06
N GLU A 172 8.89 -6.90 -0.68
CA GLU A 172 8.55 -5.93 0.38
C GLU A 172 9.18 -6.30 1.74
N HIS A 173 9.22 -7.60 2.09
CA HIS A 173 9.92 -8.08 3.28
C HIS A 173 11.42 -7.85 3.21
N MET A 174 12.04 -8.12 2.06
CA MET A 174 13.46 -7.87 1.85
C MET A 174 13.81 -6.39 1.94
N LYS A 175 12.99 -5.49 1.37
CA LYS A 175 13.18 -4.03 1.50
C LYS A 175 13.13 -3.58 2.94
N ARG A 176 12.14 -4.03 3.72
CA ARG A 176 12.06 -3.72 5.15
C ARG A 176 13.30 -4.20 5.90
N ASN A 177 13.76 -5.42 5.62
CA ASN A 177 14.99 -5.95 6.24
C ASN A 177 16.23 -5.13 5.85
N ALA A 178 16.35 -4.74 4.58
CA ALA A 178 17.43 -3.87 4.10
C ALA A 178 17.43 -2.52 4.84
N GLU A 179 16.26 -1.88 4.99
CA GLU A 179 16.13 -0.64 5.76
C GLU A 179 16.54 -0.81 7.23
N HIS A 180 16.12 -1.91 7.87
CA HIS A 180 16.53 -2.21 9.24
C HIS A 180 18.05 -2.40 9.35
N MET A 181 18.66 -3.13 8.42
CA MET A 181 20.11 -3.32 8.38
C MET A 181 20.84 -2.00 8.14
N GLN A 182 20.33 -1.12 7.27
CA GLN A 182 20.93 0.19 7.03
C GLN A 182 20.85 1.08 8.27
N ARG A 183 19.70 1.10 8.98
CA ARG A 183 19.58 1.83 10.26
C ARG A 183 20.56 1.31 11.32
N GLU A 184 20.78 0.00 11.39
CA GLU A 184 21.78 -0.58 12.28
C GLU A 184 23.21 -0.24 11.86
N ALA A 185 23.50 -0.23 10.54
CA ALA A 185 24.77 0.22 10.02
C ALA A 185 25.08 1.66 10.44
N ASP A 186 24.10 2.57 10.30
CA ASP A 186 24.23 3.97 10.69
C ASP A 186 24.49 4.11 12.20
N ARG A 187 23.77 3.34 13.04
CA ARG A 187 24.01 3.28 14.49
C ARG A 187 25.43 2.79 14.82
N LEU A 188 25.89 1.74 14.15
CA LEU A 188 27.23 1.18 14.35
C LEU A 188 28.32 2.16 13.93
N ALA A 189 28.12 2.89 12.82
CA ALA A 189 29.03 3.93 12.36
C ALA A 189 29.18 5.05 13.42
N ILE A 190 28.07 5.50 14.00
CA ILE A 190 28.08 6.49 15.10
C ILE A 190 28.85 5.96 16.31
N SER A 191 28.79 4.65 16.58
CA SER A 191 29.52 3.99 17.68
C SER A 191 31.00 3.67 17.39
N ASN A 192 31.57 4.20 16.29
CA ASN A 192 32.93 3.92 15.81
C ASN A 192 33.20 2.42 15.47
N ARG A 193 32.15 1.63 15.25
CA ARG A 193 32.24 0.22 14.80
C ARG A 193 32.19 0.14 13.28
N ASN A 194 33.13 0.82 12.63
CA ASN A 194 33.09 1.07 11.19
C ASN A 194 33.14 -0.21 10.34
N HIS A 195 33.84 -1.27 10.79
CA HIS A 195 33.89 -2.52 10.05
C HIS A 195 32.54 -3.24 10.00
N ASP A 196 31.84 -3.33 11.14
CA ASP A 196 30.51 -3.92 11.19
C ASP A 196 29.49 -3.05 10.42
N ALA A 197 29.58 -1.72 10.56
CA ALA A 197 28.72 -0.80 9.82
C ALA A 197 28.81 -1.02 8.30
N THR A 198 30.03 -1.13 7.75
CA THR A 198 30.23 -1.43 6.33
C THR A 198 29.64 -2.78 5.93
N ARG A 199 29.82 -3.82 6.75
CA ARG A 199 29.23 -5.14 6.48
C ARG A 199 27.70 -5.07 6.40
N TYR A 200 27.04 -4.45 7.39
CA TYR A 200 25.58 -4.30 7.41
C TYR A 200 25.06 -3.45 6.25
N SER A 201 25.76 -2.37 5.90
CA SER A 201 25.36 -1.53 4.76
C SER A 201 25.49 -2.28 3.42
N ASN A 202 26.56 -3.06 3.22
CA ASN A 202 26.69 -3.89 2.03
C ASN A 202 25.61 -4.97 1.95
N GLN A 203 25.32 -5.63 3.08
CA GLN A 203 24.24 -6.63 3.15
C GLN A 203 22.87 -5.99 2.87
N ALA A 204 22.60 -4.79 3.40
CA ALA A 204 21.39 -4.04 3.10
C ALA A 204 21.25 -3.78 1.58
N LYS A 205 22.32 -3.38 0.90
CA LYS A 205 22.32 -3.17 -0.55
C LYS A 205 21.99 -4.46 -1.31
N GLU A 206 22.61 -5.58 -0.96
CA GLU A 206 22.31 -6.88 -1.60
C GLU A 206 20.84 -7.29 -1.43
N TYR A 207 20.26 -7.08 -0.24
CA TYR A 207 18.84 -7.36 0.01
C TYR A 207 17.95 -6.41 -0.79
N GLN A 208 18.33 -5.14 -0.92
CA GLN A 208 17.59 -4.16 -1.71
C GLN A 208 17.60 -4.52 -3.20
N GLU A 209 18.75 -4.93 -3.75
CA GLU A 209 18.88 -5.35 -5.15
C GLU A 209 18.03 -6.60 -5.43
N LYS A 210 18.09 -7.62 -4.57
CA LYS A 210 17.25 -8.81 -4.68
C LYS A 210 15.76 -8.48 -4.60
N ALA A 211 15.39 -7.58 -3.69
CA ALA A 211 14.01 -7.14 -3.57
C ALA A 211 13.51 -6.44 -4.84
N ASN A 212 14.35 -5.60 -5.46
CA ASN A 212 13.98 -4.92 -6.70
C ASN A 212 13.78 -5.92 -7.85
N LEU A 213 14.67 -6.92 -7.98
CA LEU A 213 14.53 -7.98 -8.99
C LEU A 213 13.24 -8.79 -8.79
N MET A 214 12.93 -9.15 -7.55
CA MET A 214 11.68 -9.87 -7.22
C MET A 214 10.43 -9.02 -7.50
N GLU A 215 10.50 -7.71 -7.25
CA GLU A 215 9.41 -6.79 -7.57
C GLU A 215 9.20 -6.66 -9.08
N GLU A 216 10.28 -6.58 -9.87
CA GLU A 216 10.20 -6.58 -11.34
C GLU A 216 9.57 -7.88 -11.86
N GLU A 217 10.04 -9.03 -11.38
CA GLU A 217 9.47 -10.33 -11.76
C GLU A 217 7.99 -10.43 -11.34
N ALA A 218 7.64 -9.92 -10.17
CA ALA A 218 6.25 -9.85 -9.73
C ALA A 218 5.40 -9.00 -10.68
N LYS A 219 5.86 -7.81 -11.08
CA LYS A 219 5.14 -6.94 -12.03
C LYS A 219 4.93 -7.63 -13.37
N HIS A 220 5.93 -8.34 -13.89
CA HIS A 220 5.83 -9.12 -15.13
C HIS A 220 4.76 -10.20 -15.04
N LYS A 221 4.55 -10.77 -13.86
CA LYS A 221 3.51 -11.78 -13.59
C LYS A 221 2.19 -11.17 -13.13
N GLY A 222 2.01 -9.85 -13.25
CA GLY A 222 0.75 -9.16 -12.96
C GLY A 222 0.56 -8.81 -11.48
N GLY A 223 1.62 -8.92 -10.69
CA GLY A 223 1.66 -8.56 -9.27
C GLY A 223 1.47 -7.06 -9.08
N VAL A 224 0.68 -6.72 -8.06
CA VAL A 224 0.40 -5.33 -7.67
C VAL A 224 0.93 -5.11 -6.27
N SER A 225 1.73 -4.06 -6.08
CA SER A 225 2.29 -3.75 -4.76
C SER A 225 1.19 -3.43 -3.73
N SER A 226 1.48 -3.69 -2.46
CA SER A 226 0.55 -3.39 -1.37
C SER A 226 0.16 -1.91 -1.34
N ILE A 227 1.11 -1.02 -1.68
CA ILE A 227 0.89 0.42 -1.81
C ILE A 227 -0.13 0.76 -2.90
N ILE A 228 0.00 0.18 -4.09
CA ILE A 228 -0.95 0.42 -5.19
C ILE A 228 -2.33 -0.12 -4.83
N ARG A 229 -2.42 -1.30 -4.23
CA ARG A 229 -3.71 -1.85 -3.75
C ARG A 229 -4.39 -0.93 -2.74
N LYS A 230 -3.63 -0.35 -1.82
CA LYS A 230 -4.16 0.62 -0.85
C LYS A 230 -4.74 1.84 -1.55
N LEU A 231 -4.07 2.33 -2.60
CA LEU A 231 -4.58 3.44 -3.42
C LEU A 231 -5.82 3.07 -4.23
N LEU A 232 -5.87 1.87 -4.80
CA LEU A 232 -7.05 1.37 -5.53
C LEU A 232 -8.28 1.18 -4.62
N ASN A 233 -8.08 1.09 -3.31
CA ASN A 233 -9.17 1.07 -2.33
C ASN A 233 -9.50 2.46 -1.74
N ASP A 234 -8.79 3.51 -2.15
CA ASP A 234 -9.00 4.88 -1.68
C ASP A 234 -10.02 5.62 -2.57
N ASN A 235 -10.98 6.33 -1.98
CA ASN A 235 -11.99 7.09 -2.71
C ASN A 235 -11.40 8.18 -3.62
N LYS A 236 -10.20 8.69 -3.32
CA LYS A 236 -9.56 9.73 -4.14
C LYS A 236 -9.14 9.24 -5.54
N THR A 237 -8.97 7.94 -5.71
CA THR A 237 -8.59 7.33 -7.01
C THR A 237 -9.80 6.93 -7.85
N TYR A 238 -11.00 7.27 -7.40
CA TYR A 238 -12.24 6.99 -8.12
C TYR A 238 -12.27 7.75 -9.46
N PHE A 239 -12.51 7.01 -10.52
CA PHE A 239 -12.57 7.44 -11.90
C PHE A 239 -13.99 7.27 -12.44
N ASN A 240 -14.57 8.38 -12.88
CA ASN A 240 -15.84 8.40 -13.58
C ASN A 240 -15.59 8.42 -15.09
N ASP A 241 -15.89 7.31 -15.74
CA ASP A 241 -15.72 7.07 -17.18
C ASP A 241 -16.62 7.94 -18.07
N ASN A 242 -17.69 8.53 -17.51
CA ASN A 242 -18.61 9.39 -18.24
C ASN A 242 -18.12 10.83 -18.39
N ASN A 243 -17.04 11.21 -17.70
CA ASN A 243 -16.54 12.57 -17.75
C ASN A 243 -15.54 12.72 -18.90
N THR A 244 -15.93 13.44 -19.95
CA THR A 244 -14.98 13.99 -20.92
C THR A 244 -14.65 15.43 -20.54
N PHE A 245 -13.37 15.81 -20.63
CA PHE A 245 -12.93 17.17 -20.36
C PHE A 245 -11.91 17.59 -21.43
N PRO A 246 -11.91 18.86 -21.88
CA PRO A 246 -10.92 19.36 -22.83
C PRO A 246 -9.49 18.98 -22.42
N ASN A 247 -8.74 18.50 -23.41
CA ASN A 247 -7.33 18.14 -23.30
C ASN A 247 -7.00 17.03 -22.26
N TRP A 248 -8.02 16.34 -21.73
CA TRP A 248 -7.85 15.14 -20.93
C TRP A 248 -7.95 13.89 -21.81
N LYS A 249 -6.80 13.42 -22.30
CA LYS A 249 -6.71 12.30 -23.28
C LYS A 249 -6.88 10.92 -22.65
N TRP A 250 -6.68 10.79 -21.33
CA TRP A 250 -6.65 9.50 -20.63
C TRP A 250 -7.93 8.65 -20.79
N PRO A 251 -9.17 9.19 -20.62
CA PRO A 251 -10.38 8.38 -20.77
C PRO A 251 -10.54 7.76 -22.16
N ALA A 252 -10.15 8.50 -23.21
CA ALA A 252 -10.22 8.01 -24.58
C ALA A 252 -9.21 6.88 -24.81
N PHE A 253 -7.96 7.08 -24.40
CA PHE A 253 -6.92 6.05 -24.43
C PHE A 253 -7.35 4.79 -23.66
N GLN A 254 -7.81 4.95 -22.42
CA GLN A 254 -8.24 3.83 -21.58
C GLN A 254 -9.37 3.04 -22.23
N LYS A 255 -10.37 3.71 -22.82
CA LYS A 255 -11.48 3.05 -23.52
C LYS A 255 -10.99 2.21 -24.70
N GLU A 256 -10.09 2.75 -25.52
CA GLU A 256 -9.52 2.04 -26.67
C GLU A 256 -8.65 0.85 -26.22
N LEU A 257 -7.81 1.04 -25.21
CA LEU A 257 -7.00 -0.01 -24.61
C LEU A 257 -7.86 -1.17 -24.12
N LEU A 258 -8.91 -0.90 -23.33
CA LEU A 258 -9.79 -1.94 -22.78
C LEU A 258 -10.60 -2.64 -23.88
N THR A 259 -11.05 -1.90 -24.88
CA THR A 259 -11.77 -2.45 -26.03
C THR A 259 -10.89 -3.40 -26.83
N TYR A 260 -9.67 -2.97 -27.17
CA TYR A 260 -8.70 -3.79 -27.90
C TYR A 260 -8.33 -5.04 -27.10
N SER A 261 -8.00 -4.87 -25.82
CA SER A 261 -7.58 -5.98 -24.95
C SER A 261 -8.68 -7.02 -24.77
N SER A 262 -9.94 -6.59 -24.61
CA SER A 262 -11.07 -7.51 -24.51
C SER A 262 -11.31 -8.26 -25.83
N LYS A 263 -11.30 -7.55 -26.96
CA LYS A 263 -11.53 -8.13 -28.29
C LYS A 263 -10.50 -9.19 -28.67
N ASN A 264 -9.26 -9.02 -28.21
CA ASN A 264 -8.16 -9.94 -28.50
C ASN A 264 -7.88 -10.94 -27.38
N ASN A 265 -8.81 -11.07 -26.41
CA ASN A 265 -8.69 -11.98 -25.26
C ASN A 265 -7.40 -11.79 -24.43
N ILE A 266 -6.87 -10.57 -24.40
CA ILE A 266 -5.74 -10.20 -23.55
C ILE A 266 -6.21 -10.10 -22.09
N ILE A 267 -7.43 -9.58 -21.89
CA ILE A 267 -8.06 -9.45 -20.58
C ILE A 267 -9.37 -10.23 -20.55
N ARG A 268 -9.73 -10.75 -19.38
CA ARG A 268 -10.97 -11.49 -19.14
C ARG A 268 -12.16 -10.56 -18.89
N ASN A 269 -11.91 -9.43 -18.25
CA ASN A 269 -12.88 -8.40 -17.94
C ASN A 269 -12.17 -7.05 -17.86
N ASP A 270 -12.94 -5.98 -17.86
CA ASP A 270 -12.44 -4.60 -17.79
C ASP A 270 -12.35 -4.08 -16.35
N THR A 271 -12.70 -4.88 -15.34
CA THR A 271 -12.79 -4.46 -13.94
C THR A 271 -11.45 -4.50 -13.22
N GLU A 272 -10.56 -5.42 -13.57
CA GLU A 272 -9.23 -5.57 -12.97
C GLU A 272 -8.15 -5.61 -14.06
N ILE A 273 -7.31 -4.58 -14.08
CA ILE A 273 -6.30 -4.37 -15.12
C ILE A 273 -5.01 -3.91 -14.48
N ASN A 274 -3.93 -4.65 -14.73
CA ASN A 274 -2.57 -4.32 -14.33
C ASN A 274 -1.72 -4.30 -15.60
N LEU A 275 -1.53 -3.11 -16.15
CA LEU A 275 -0.66 -2.86 -17.28
C LEU A 275 0.68 -2.35 -16.76
N TYR A 276 1.75 -2.97 -17.21
CA TYR A 276 3.12 -2.59 -16.91
C TYR A 276 3.96 -2.64 -18.18
N THR A 277 4.85 -1.66 -18.34
CA THR A 277 5.81 -1.62 -19.45
C THR A 277 7.22 -1.41 -18.92
N ASP A 278 8.19 -2.00 -19.59
CA ASP A 278 9.61 -1.73 -19.39
C ASP A 278 10.40 -2.08 -20.67
N GLU A 279 11.73 -2.09 -20.58
CA GLU A 279 12.61 -2.42 -21.71
C GLU A 279 12.37 -3.84 -22.27
N SER A 280 11.80 -4.74 -21.48
CA SER A 280 11.57 -6.13 -21.86
C SER A 280 10.26 -6.32 -22.63
N GLY A 281 9.30 -5.41 -22.53
CA GLY A 281 8.05 -5.45 -23.28
C GLY A 281 6.83 -4.87 -22.54
N ILE A 282 5.64 -5.25 -22.99
CA ILE A 282 4.37 -4.84 -22.38
C ILE A 282 3.70 -6.06 -21.74
N TYR A 283 3.27 -5.90 -20.50
CA TYR A 283 2.60 -6.92 -19.70
C TYR A 283 1.20 -6.42 -19.33
N ILE A 284 0.18 -7.26 -19.53
CA ILE A 284 -1.19 -6.99 -19.07
C ILE A 284 -1.67 -8.19 -18.27
N ASN A 285 -2.02 -7.96 -17.00
CA ASN A 285 -2.46 -8.99 -16.05
C ASN A 285 -1.49 -10.19 -15.99
N GLY A 286 -0.19 -9.92 -16.10
CA GLY A 286 0.87 -10.93 -16.08
C GLY A 286 1.18 -11.58 -17.43
N GLY A 287 0.31 -11.42 -18.43
CA GLY A 287 0.56 -11.88 -19.78
C GLY A 287 1.48 -10.92 -20.53
N LYS A 288 2.68 -11.38 -20.89
CA LYS A 288 3.53 -10.67 -21.85
C LYS A 288 2.85 -10.65 -23.22
N LEU A 289 2.74 -9.47 -23.80
CA LEU A 289 2.15 -9.30 -25.11
C LEU A 289 3.10 -9.79 -26.21
N ASN A 290 2.54 -10.31 -27.29
CA ASN A 290 3.33 -10.62 -28.48
C ASN A 290 3.61 -9.33 -29.29
N ASN A 291 4.58 -9.39 -30.20
CA ASN A 291 5.01 -8.23 -30.99
C ASN A 291 3.88 -7.48 -31.72
N SER A 292 2.85 -8.20 -32.19
CA SER A 292 1.71 -7.58 -32.87
C SER A 292 0.82 -6.81 -31.88
N GLN A 293 0.60 -7.37 -30.70
CA GLN A 293 -0.16 -6.74 -29.62
C GLN A 293 0.60 -5.54 -29.06
N GLU A 294 1.90 -5.69 -28.81
CA GLU A 294 2.77 -4.60 -28.36
C GLU A 294 2.78 -3.44 -29.37
N SER A 295 2.96 -3.74 -30.65
CA SER A 295 2.95 -2.71 -31.71
C SER A 295 1.62 -1.94 -31.75
N HIS A 296 0.50 -2.63 -31.52
CA HIS A 296 -0.81 -1.99 -31.48
C HIS A 296 -0.96 -1.07 -30.26
N ILE A 297 -0.61 -1.56 -29.07
CA ILE A 297 -0.72 -0.76 -27.84
C ILE A 297 0.23 0.43 -27.88
N THR A 298 1.47 0.26 -28.34
CA THR A 298 2.40 1.38 -28.59
C THR A 298 1.82 2.37 -29.60
N GLY A 299 1.10 1.89 -30.61
CA GLY A 299 0.34 2.72 -31.54
C GLY A 299 -0.75 3.54 -30.85
N LEU A 300 -1.46 2.97 -29.87
CA LEU A 300 -2.46 3.68 -29.05
C LEU A 300 -1.79 4.77 -28.21
N PHE A 301 -0.68 4.49 -27.54
CA PHE A 301 0.07 5.51 -26.79
C PHE A 301 0.41 6.70 -27.69
N LYS A 302 0.98 6.44 -28.87
CA LYS A 302 1.31 7.48 -29.86
C LYS A 302 0.09 8.24 -30.36
N ALA A 303 -1.02 7.55 -30.63
CA ALA A 303 -2.25 8.19 -31.13
C ALA A 303 -2.88 9.16 -30.12
N HIS A 304 -2.61 8.95 -28.82
CA HIS A 304 -3.07 9.82 -27.73
C HIS A 304 -1.94 10.71 -27.18
N ASP A 305 -0.79 10.80 -27.87
CA ASP A 305 0.41 11.55 -27.46
C ASP A 305 0.89 11.21 -26.04
N LEU A 306 0.75 9.95 -25.61
CA LEU A 306 1.16 9.48 -24.29
C LEU A 306 2.51 8.76 -24.36
N GLU A 307 3.31 8.91 -23.31
CA GLU A 307 4.55 8.15 -23.12
C GLU A 307 4.25 6.74 -22.59
N PHE A 308 5.02 5.76 -23.06
CA PHE A 308 4.79 4.35 -22.75
C PHE A 308 5.96 3.65 -22.05
N GLU A 309 7.12 4.30 -21.86
CA GLU A 309 8.29 3.66 -21.26
C GLU A 309 8.24 3.70 -19.72
N ASN A 310 8.49 2.55 -19.07
CA ASN A 310 8.43 2.41 -17.60
C ASN A 310 7.09 2.89 -16.99
N PHE A 311 6.02 2.65 -17.72
CA PHE A 311 4.67 3.10 -17.41
C PHE A 311 3.90 2.02 -16.64
N SER A 312 3.07 2.44 -15.68
CA SER A 312 2.15 1.52 -14.99
C SER A 312 0.75 2.08 -14.88
N PHE A 313 -0.22 1.26 -15.25
CA PHE A 313 -1.64 1.52 -15.08
C PHE A 313 -2.29 0.36 -14.35
N ASN A 314 -2.88 0.66 -13.20
CA ASN A 314 -3.60 -0.32 -12.38
C ASN A 314 -5.05 0.15 -12.23
N LYS A 315 -6.00 -0.79 -12.35
CA LYS A 315 -7.43 -0.54 -12.24
C LYS A 315 -8.08 -1.64 -11.42
N GLU A 316 -8.93 -1.22 -10.48
CA GLU A 316 -9.84 -2.11 -9.76
C GLU A 316 -11.22 -1.44 -9.71
N LYS A 317 -12.21 -2.02 -10.40
CA LYS A 317 -13.54 -1.43 -10.61
C LYS A 317 -13.42 0.00 -11.16
N GLN A 318 -13.99 1.01 -10.49
CA GLN A 318 -13.86 2.41 -10.89
C GLN A 318 -12.61 3.10 -10.32
N HIS A 319 -11.70 2.42 -9.64
CA HIS A 319 -10.49 3.07 -9.12
C HIS A 319 -9.32 2.84 -10.06
N ILE A 320 -8.54 3.89 -10.30
CA ILE A 320 -7.34 3.83 -11.16
C ILE A 320 -6.12 4.43 -10.47
N VAL A 321 -4.97 3.85 -10.75
CA VAL A 321 -3.67 4.41 -10.39
C VAL A 321 -2.78 4.39 -11.62
N VAL A 322 -2.33 5.56 -12.04
CA VAL A 322 -1.45 5.76 -13.20
C VAL A 322 -0.11 6.33 -12.73
N ILE A 323 0.95 5.53 -12.85
CA ILE A 323 2.34 5.96 -12.61
C ILE A 323 2.94 6.34 -13.96
N ASP A 324 3.35 7.59 -14.08
CA ASP A 324 3.91 8.15 -15.32
C ASP A 324 5.28 7.52 -15.63
N GLY A 325 5.68 7.57 -16.91
CA GLY A 325 6.91 6.96 -17.40
C GLY A 325 8.21 7.67 -17.01
N SER A 326 9.34 7.12 -17.46
CA SER A 326 10.71 7.56 -17.13
C SER A 326 11.07 8.99 -17.57
N HIS A 327 10.36 9.56 -18.55
CA HIS A 327 10.68 10.85 -19.17
C HIS A 327 10.06 12.08 -18.48
N LEU A 328 9.50 11.92 -17.27
CA LEU A 328 8.95 13.05 -16.52
C LEU A 328 10.06 14.00 -16.04
N ASP A 329 10.14 15.18 -16.66
CA ASP A 329 11.00 16.28 -16.22
C ASP A 329 10.23 17.23 -15.29
N ILE A 330 10.23 16.92 -13.99
CA ILE A 330 9.50 17.71 -12.98
C ILE A 330 10.01 19.15 -12.94
N GLU A 331 11.30 19.38 -13.12
CA GLU A 331 11.86 20.73 -13.07
C GLU A 331 11.30 21.60 -14.20
N LYS A 332 11.34 21.11 -15.44
CA LYS A 332 10.75 21.83 -16.59
C LYS A 332 9.24 22.05 -16.46
N LEU A 333 8.53 21.09 -15.87
CA LEU A 333 7.11 21.24 -15.56
C LEU A 333 6.86 22.40 -14.59
N ILE A 334 7.61 22.45 -13.48
CA ILE A 334 7.49 23.52 -12.48
C ILE A 334 7.88 24.88 -13.09
N ASP A 335 8.91 24.91 -13.93
CA ASP A 335 9.36 26.13 -14.63
C ASP A 335 8.25 26.67 -15.53
N SER A 336 7.67 25.80 -16.34
CA SER A 336 6.56 26.15 -17.24
C SER A 336 5.31 26.60 -16.46
N MET A 337 5.05 25.99 -15.29
CA MET A 337 3.95 26.42 -14.41
C MET A 337 4.18 27.84 -13.85
N VAL A 338 5.42 28.22 -13.53
CA VAL A 338 5.76 29.59 -13.10
C VAL A 338 5.63 30.57 -14.26
N GLU A 339 6.16 30.22 -15.44
CA GLU A 339 6.08 31.06 -16.64
C GLU A 339 4.64 31.36 -17.07
N LYS A 340 3.75 30.37 -16.96
CA LYS A 340 2.31 30.53 -17.24
C LYS A 340 1.53 31.20 -16.09
N GLY A 341 2.19 31.59 -15.01
CA GLY A 341 1.55 32.23 -13.85
C GLY A 341 0.67 31.29 -13.01
N LEU A 342 0.75 29.98 -13.24
CA LEU A 342 0.05 28.96 -12.45
C LEU A 342 0.67 28.79 -11.07
N LEU A 343 1.96 29.12 -10.93
CA LEU A 343 2.70 29.16 -9.67
C LEU A 343 3.31 30.55 -9.46
N SER A 344 3.33 31.01 -8.21
CA SER A 344 3.96 32.29 -7.87
C SER A 344 5.48 32.20 -7.76
N SER A 345 6.01 31.03 -7.41
CA SER A 345 7.45 30.75 -7.35
C SER A 345 7.71 29.25 -7.31
N LYS A 346 8.96 28.84 -7.59
CA LYS A 346 9.44 27.45 -7.49
C LYS A 346 9.70 26.98 -6.05
N THR A 347 9.61 27.89 -5.06
CA THR A 347 10.04 27.62 -3.67
C THR A 347 8.90 27.71 -2.66
N LYS A 348 7.76 28.26 -3.08
CA LYS A 348 6.59 28.39 -2.20
C LYS A 348 5.95 27.02 -2.06
N ASN A 349 5.76 26.60 -0.79
CA ASN A 349 5.03 25.38 -0.49
C ASN A 349 3.65 25.42 -1.15
N THR A 350 3.41 24.49 -2.06
CA THR A 350 2.19 24.45 -2.88
C THR A 350 1.81 22.99 -3.09
N LYS A 351 0.53 22.66 -2.88
CA LYS A 351 -0.02 21.35 -3.19
C LYS A 351 -1.11 21.49 -4.25
N ILE A 352 -1.00 20.70 -5.31
CA ILE A 352 -1.94 20.69 -6.44
C ILE A 352 -2.46 19.27 -6.60
N GLU A 353 -3.74 19.06 -6.37
CA GLU A 353 -4.41 17.79 -6.65
C GLU A 353 -4.99 17.85 -8.08
N ILE A 354 -4.73 16.83 -8.87
CA ILE A 354 -5.12 16.74 -10.28
C ILE A 354 -5.97 15.50 -10.49
N ASN A 355 -7.15 15.67 -11.11
CA ASN A 355 -8.07 14.56 -11.40
C ASN A 355 -8.46 14.51 -12.90
N GLY A 356 -7.83 15.33 -13.75
CA GLY A 356 -8.16 15.51 -15.17
C GLY A 356 -9.39 16.39 -15.43
N THR A 357 -10.45 16.26 -14.63
CA THR A 357 -11.67 17.10 -14.73
C THR A 357 -11.72 18.23 -13.72
N SER A 358 -10.83 18.19 -12.72
CA SER A 358 -10.73 19.21 -11.68
C SER A 358 -9.27 19.36 -11.25
N VAL A 359 -8.94 20.58 -10.83
CA VAL A 359 -7.66 20.88 -10.16
C VAL A 359 -7.98 21.60 -8.85
N ILE A 360 -7.37 21.14 -7.75
CA ILE A 360 -7.46 21.79 -6.45
C ILE A 360 -6.06 22.25 -6.08
N LYS A 361 -5.87 23.55 -5.95
CA LYS A 361 -4.59 24.15 -5.55
C LYS A 361 -4.71 24.74 -4.15
N ASP A 362 -3.90 24.26 -3.23
CA ASP A 362 -3.88 24.67 -1.81
C ASP A 362 -5.28 24.63 -1.18
N GLY A 363 -6.04 23.56 -1.47
CA GLY A 363 -7.41 23.36 -0.98
C GLY A 363 -8.49 24.16 -1.72
N LYS A 364 -8.13 24.94 -2.75
CA LYS A 364 -9.09 25.72 -3.56
C LYS A 364 -9.27 25.12 -4.94
N SER A 365 -10.51 24.80 -5.28
CA SER A 365 -10.88 24.35 -6.62
C SER A 365 -10.66 25.48 -7.64
N LEU A 366 -10.10 25.15 -8.79
CA LEU A 366 -9.84 26.09 -9.88
C LEU A 366 -10.98 26.06 -10.92
N SER A 367 -11.08 27.13 -11.72
CA SER A 367 -12.04 27.21 -12.83
C SER A 367 -11.71 26.22 -13.94
N SER A 368 -12.71 25.85 -14.75
CA SER A 368 -12.53 24.95 -15.90
C SER A 368 -11.47 25.43 -16.89
N TYR A 369 -11.36 26.74 -17.11
CA TYR A 369 -10.29 27.34 -17.93
C TYR A 369 -8.90 27.03 -17.39
N ASN A 370 -8.70 27.14 -16.07
CA ASN A 370 -7.42 26.79 -15.47
C ASN A 370 -7.19 25.27 -15.54
N VAL A 371 -8.21 24.44 -15.36
CA VAL A 371 -8.09 22.97 -15.51
C VAL A 371 -7.59 22.60 -16.91
N GLU A 372 -8.11 23.25 -17.96
CA GLU A 372 -7.65 23.04 -19.34
C GLU A 372 -6.17 23.39 -19.51
N ILE A 373 -5.73 24.55 -19.01
CA ILE A 373 -4.32 24.96 -19.05
C ILE A 373 -3.44 23.95 -18.30
N TYR A 374 -3.90 23.46 -17.14
CA TYR A 374 -3.19 22.43 -16.39
C TYR A 374 -3.07 21.14 -17.19
N ASN A 375 -4.15 20.65 -17.79
CA ASN A 375 -4.12 19.43 -18.59
C ASN A 375 -3.16 19.54 -19.78
N ASP A 376 -3.20 20.66 -20.51
CA ASP A 376 -2.27 20.92 -21.62
C ASP A 376 -0.82 20.90 -21.15
N LEU A 377 -0.54 21.59 -20.05
CA LEU A 377 0.81 21.69 -19.54
C LEU A 377 1.32 20.35 -19.01
N LEU A 378 0.50 19.61 -18.28
CA LEU A 378 0.87 18.29 -17.77
C LEU A 378 1.19 17.33 -18.91
N HIS A 379 0.38 17.37 -19.95
CA HIS A 379 0.60 16.58 -21.14
C HIS A 379 1.91 16.92 -21.87
N GLN A 380 2.25 18.21 -22.01
CA GLN A 380 3.53 18.65 -22.59
C GLN A 380 4.76 18.13 -21.85
N HIS A 381 4.60 17.79 -20.57
CA HIS A 381 5.67 17.27 -19.70
C HIS A 381 5.43 15.81 -19.32
N ASN A 382 4.67 15.06 -20.12
CA ASN A 382 4.47 13.61 -19.99
C ASN A 382 3.84 13.18 -18.65
N VAL A 383 3.05 14.05 -18.02
CA VAL A 383 2.24 13.71 -16.83
C VAL A 383 0.82 13.42 -17.27
N ILE A 384 0.32 12.24 -16.94
CA ILE A 384 -1.07 11.87 -17.16
C ILE A 384 -1.91 12.34 -15.95
N PRO A 385 -2.86 13.28 -16.14
CA PRO A 385 -3.79 13.66 -15.09
C PRO A 385 -4.71 12.48 -14.76
N ALA A 386 -4.70 12.02 -13.51
CA ALA A 386 -5.51 10.89 -13.04
C ALA A 386 -5.99 11.13 -11.60
N PRO A 387 -7.19 10.67 -11.22
CA PRO A 387 -7.76 10.90 -9.89
C PRO A 387 -6.81 10.58 -8.72
N GLY A 388 -6.70 11.51 -7.78
CA GLY A 388 -5.91 11.34 -6.57
C GLY A 388 -4.40 11.61 -6.73
N LYS A 389 -3.96 11.94 -7.95
CA LYS A 389 -2.58 12.36 -8.22
C LYS A 389 -2.35 13.79 -7.73
N THR A 390 -1.13 14.07 -7.31
CA THR A 390 -0.71 15.32 -6.69
C THR A 390 0.61 15.79 -7.27
N ILE A 391 0.78 17.11 -7.30
CA ILE A 391 2.03 17.81 -7.56
C ILE A 391 2.29 18.65 -6.32
N GLU A 392 3.42 18.41 -5.67
CA GLU A 392 3.81 19.17 -4.49
C GLU A 392 5.17 19.81 -4.66
N ILE A 393 5.21 21.08 -4.30
CA ILE A 393 6.44 21.85 -4.15
C ILE A 393 6.65 21.96 -2.65
N LEU A 394 7.67 21.28 -2.14
CA LEU A 394 8.02 21.30 -0.73
C LEU A 394 9.09 22.37 -0.48
N LYS A 395 9.34 22.67 0.80
CA LYS A 395 10.48 23.50 1.20
C LYS A 395 11.78 22.84 0.71
N SER A 396 12.79 23.67 0.39
CA SER A 396 14.10 23.23 -0.10
C SER A 396 14.13 22.73 -1.55
N LYS A 397 13.27 23.28 -2.43
CA LYS A 397 13.22 22.93 -3.87
C LYS A 397 13.07 21.42 -4.13
N ILE A 398 12.34 20.74 -3.26
CA ILE A 398 11.96 19.35 -3.46
C ILE A 398 10.60 19.35 -4.16
N TYR A 399 10.51 18.68 -5.29
CA TYR A 399 9.29 18.54 -6.06
C TYR A 399 8.90 17.07 -6.11
N LYS A 400 7.60 16.77 -6.04
CA LYS A 400 7.10 15.42 -6.23
C LYS A 400 5.83 15.41 -7.07
N VAL A 401 5.69 14.39 -7.91
CA VAL A 401 4.51 14.15 -8.76
C VAL A 401 4.09 12.69 -8.62
N GLY A 402 2.85 12.45 -8.20
CA GLY A 402 2.41 11.09 -7.84
C GLY A 402 1.30 11.07 -6.79
N TYR A 403 1.24 10.02 -5.98
CA TYR A 403 0.17 9.78 -5.01
C TYR A 403 0.72 9.69 -3.59
N ASP A 404 0.13 10.46 -2.68
CA ASP A 404 0.35 10.23 -1.24
C ASP A 404 -0.33 8.94 -0.78
N VAL A 405 0.31 8.20 0.10
CA VAL A 405 -0.18 6.93 0.63
C VAL A 405 -0.16 7.02 2.15
N GLY A 406 -1.16 7.69 2.73
CA GLY A 406 -1.15 8.08 4.14
C GLY A 406 -0.17 9.23 4.41
N GLU A 407 0.30 9.35 5.66
CA GLU A 407 1.07 10.53 6.10
C GLU A 407 2.57 10.49 5.73
N LYS A 408 3.13 9.31 5.46
CA LYS A 408 4.58 9.09 5.38
C LYS A 408 5.06 8.39 4.12
N SER A 409 4.15 8.00 3.23
CA SER A 409 4.49 7.23 2.04
C SER A 409 3.98 7.94 0.80
N PHE A 410 4.70 7.78 -0.30
CA PHE A 410 4.38 8.38 -1.58
C PHE A 410 4.83 7.43 -2.69
N ILE A 411 4.09 7.41 -3.79
CA ILE A 411 4.47 6.69 -5.00
C ILE A 411 4.42 7.61 -6.20
N GLY A 412 5.51 7.63 -6.97
CA GLY A 412 5.72 8.54 -8.10
C GLY A 412 7.14 9.07 -8.13
N THR A 413 7.33 10.18 -8.81
CA THR A 413 8.65 10.75 -9.12
C THR A 413 8.97 11.89 -8.15
N TRP A 414 10.21 11.92 -7.67
CA TRP A 414 10.75 12.98 -6.82
C TRP A 414 11.93 13.64 -7.51
N PHE A 415 12.06 14.95 -7.31
CA PHE A 415 13.20 15.72 -7.76
C PHE A 415 13.70 16.60 -6.61
N HIS A 416 15.01 16.61 -6.38
CA HIS A 416 15.66 17.52 -5.45
C HIS A 416 16.60 18.43 -6.24
N ASN A 417 16.26 19.71 -6.30
CA ASN A 417 17.11 20.71 -6.93
C ASN A 417 18.18 21.16 -5.93
N ASN A 418 19.42 20.69 -6.12
CA ASN A 418 20.56 21.03 -5.25
C ASN A 418 20.97 22.51 -5.33
#